data_AF-A0A0K8SLI4-F1
#
_entry.id   AF-A0A0K8SLI4-F1
#
_cell.length_a   1.000
_cell.length_b   1.000
_cell.length_c   1.000
_cell.angle_alpha   90.00
_cell.angle_beta   90.00
_cell.angle_gamma   90.00
#
_symmetry.space_group_name_H-M   'P 1'
#
loop_
_entity.id
_entity.type
_entity.pdbx_description
1 polymer ?
#
loop_
_entity_poly.entity_id
_entity_poly.type
_entity_poly.pdbx_seq_one_letter_code
_entity_poly.pdbx_strand_id
1 'polypeptide(L)'
;AILNELHSTHLGATKMKAYARNYIWWPKLDSDIEELAKSCEVCCTVRGAPPRSVLHPWPHPHTPWTRLHMDYLGPINGNQMVFVVCDSTSKWIEAKIVKNATAQTAIEILSEIFARFGLPRSIASDGARCF
;
A
#
# COMPACT_ATOMS: atom_id res chain seq x y z
N ALA A 1 4.94 -38.03 9.20
CA ALA A 1 6.09 -38.26 10.10
C ALA A 1 7.36 -37.62 9.53
N ILE A 2 7.93 -38.14 8.44
CA ILE A 2 9.21 -37.65 7.86
C ILE A 2 9.16 -36.18 7.39
N LEU A 3 8.08 -35.75 6.73
CA LEU A 3 7.96 -34.36 6.27
C LEU A 3 7.92 -33.34 7.43
N ASN A 4 7.30 -33.71 8.56
CA ASN A 4 7.26 -32.86 9.76
C ASN A 4 8.64 -32.74 10.39
N GLU A 5 9.43 -33.81 10.39
CA GLU A 5 10.81 -33.81 10.87
C GLU A 5 11.70 -32.92 9.98
N LEU A 6 11.56 -33.05 8.65
CA LEU A 6 12.25 -32.20 7.68
C LEU A 6 11.88 -30.71 7.82
N HIS A 7 10.64 -30.42 8.24
CA HIS A 7 10.13 -29.06 8.43
C HIS A 7 10.31 -28.51 9.85
N SER A 8 10.83 -29.29 10.80
CA SER A 8 10.97 -28.92 12.22
C SER A 8 11.73 -27.61 12.47
N THR A 9 12.63 -27.24 11.57
CA THR A 9 13.45 -26.02 11.63
C THR A 9 12.94 -24.90 10.70
N HIS A 10 11.76 -25.07 10.10
CA HIS A 10 11.13 -24.12 9.17
C HIS A 10 12.03 -23.68 8.01
N LEU A 11 12.90 -24.58 7.54
CA LEU A 11 13.73 -24.34 6.36
C LEU A 11 12.84 -24.11 5.12
N GLY A 12 13.28 -23.22 4.24
CA GLY A 12 12.59 -23.01 2.97
C GLY A 12 12.53 -24.29 2.12
N ALA A 13 11.48 -24.42 1.31
CA ALA A 13 11.22 -25.60 0.48
C ALA A 13 12.44 -26.05 -0.35
N THR A 14 13.22 -25.11 -0.89
CA THR A 14 14.44 -25.42 -1.65
C THR A 14 15.49 -26.17 -0.81
N LYS A 15 15.71 -25.75 0.44
CA LYS A 15 16.64 -26.43 1.35
C LYS A 15 16.09 -27.79 1.79
N MET A 16 14.80 -27.86 2.11
CA MET A 16 14.14 -29.12 2.45
C MET A 16 14.26 -30.16 1.31
N LYS A 17 14.03 -29.76 0.05
CA LYS A 17 14.22 -30.62 -1.13
C LYS A 17 15.66 -31.11 -1.28
N ALA A 18 16.63 -30.21 -1.09
CA ALA A 18 18.05 -30.58 -1.17
C ALA A 18 18.43 -31.64 -0.11
N TYR A 19 17.95 -31.49 1.12
CA TYR A 19 18.15 -32.51 2.16
C TYR A 19 17.42 -33.81 1.83
N ALA A 20 16.13 -33.73 1.48
CA ALA A 20 15.30 -34.89 1.22
C ALA A 20 15.91 -35.81 0.13
N ARG A 21 16.39 -35.23 -0.98
CA ARG A 21 16.94 -35.98 -2.12
C ARG A 21 18.17 -36.83 -1.80
N ASN A 22 18.85 -36.59 -0.67
CA ASN A 22 19.99 -37.39 -0.24
C ASN A 22 19.60 -38.65 0.55
N TYR A 23 18.38 -38.72 1.10
CA TYR A 23 18.00 -39.76 2.08
C TYR A 23 16.66 -40.45 1.78
N ILE A 24 15.74 -39.78 1.10
CA ILE A 24 14.36 -40.24 0.94
C ILE A 24 13.87 -40.01 -0.49
N TRP A 25 12.98 -40.89 -0.96
CA TRP A 25 12.37 -40.78 -2.29
C TRP A 25 10.96 -41.38 -2.30
N TRP A 26 10.04 -40.67 -2.96
CA TRP A 26 8.73 -41.19 -3.39
C TRP A 26 8.16 -40.32 -4.52
N PRO A 27 7.16 -40.80 -5.27
CA PRO A 27 6.47 -39.98 -6.27
C PRO A 27 5.85 -38.74 -5.62
N LYS A 28 6.11 -37.54 -6.18
CA LYS A 28 5.64 -36.23 -5.69
C LYS A 28 6.30 -35.68 -4.41
N LEU A 29 7.42 -36.25 -3.95
CA LEU A 29 8.21 -35.70 -2.83
C LEU A 29 8.38 -34.17 -2.86
N ASP A 30 8.77 -33.62 -4.01
CA ASP A 30 8.96 -32.18 -4.17
C ASP A 30 7.66 -31.38 -3.99
N SER A 31 6.53 -31.92 -4.47
CA SER A 31 5.21 -31.29 -4.34
C SER A 31 4.74 -31.30 -2.89
N ASP A 32 4.92 -32.41 -2.17
CA ASP A 32 4.52 -32.54 -0.77
C ASP A 32 5.35 -31.61 0.13
N ILE A 33 6.65 -31.44 -0.15
CA ILE A 33 7.52 -30.47 0.55
C ILE A 33 7.05 -29.04 0.30
N GLU A 34 6.69 -28.70 -0.95
CA GLU A 34 6.17 -27.37 -1.27
C GLU A 34 4.82 -27.10 -0.61
N GLU A 35 3.93 -28.08 -0.60
CA GLU A 35 2.62 -27.97 0.02
C GLU A 35 2.76 -27.74 1.52
N LEU A 36 3.61 -28.52 2.21
CA LEU A 36 3.89 -28.33 3.64
C LEU A 36 4.46 -26.93 3.95
N ALA A 37 5.42 -26.46 3.16
CA ALA A 37 6.00 -25.13 3.34
C ALA A 37 5.03 -23.98 2.97
N LYS A 38 4.00 -24.25 2.16
CA LYS A 38 2.92 -23.30 1.82
C LYS A 38 1.78 -23.32 2.86
N SER A 39 1.51 -24.45 3.49
CA SER A 39 0.43 -24.60 4.48
C SER A 39 0.88 -24.30 5.91
N CYS A 40 2.19 -24.23 6.18
CA CYS A 40 2.71 -23.91 7.51
C CYS A 40 2.39 -22.45 7.90
N GLU A 41 1.62 -22.28 8.97
CA GLU A 41 1.21 -20.98 9.51
C GLU A 41 2.42 -20.11 9.92
N VAL A 42 3.37 -20.68 10.67
CA VAL A 42 4.58 -19.98 11.11
C VAL A 42 5.39 -19.49 9.91
N CYS A 43 5.58 -20.33 8.89
CA CYS A 43 6.29 -19.93 7.69
C CYS A 43 5.55 -18.84 6.92
N CYS A 44 4.20 -18.86 6.90
CA CYS A 44 3.41 -17.86 6.20
C CYS A 44 3.45 -16.49 6.87
N THR A 45 3.49 -16.44 8.21
CA THR A 45 3.56 -15.16 8.96
C THR A 45 4.92 -14.49 8.86
N VAL A 46 6.00 -15.27 8.71
CA VAL A 46 7.38 -14.74 8.63
C VAL A 46 7.93 -14.65 7.20
N ARG A 47 7.21 -15.16 6.19
CA ARG A 47 7.66 -15.13 4.80
C ARG A 47 7.88 -13.67 4.36
N GLY A 48 8.96 -13.44 3.62
CA GLY A 48 9.21 -12.15 2.98
C GLY A 48 8.02 -11.70 2.13
N ALA A 49 7.83 -10.38 2.00
CA ALA A 49 6.69 -9.79 1.32
C ALA A 49 6.44 -10.44 -0.04
N PRO A 50 5.16 -10.68 -0.41
CA PRO A 50 4.83 -11.21 -1.74
C PRO A 50 5.39 -10.31 -2.84
N PRO A 51 5.52 -10.82 -4.08
CA PRO A 51 5.89 -10.00 -5.22
C PRO A 51 5.03 -8.74 -5.27
N ARG A 52 5.65 -7.59 -5.57
CA ARG A 52 4.91 -6.32 -5.70
C ARG A 52 3.72 -6.54 -6.63
N SER A 53 2.54 -6.12 -6.18
CA SER A 53 1.34 -6.19 -6.99
C SER A 53 1.53 -5.40 -8.29
N VAL A 54 0.81 -5.82 -9.34
CA VAL A 54 0.72 -5.05 -10.58
C VAL A 54 0.09 -3.71 -10.23
N LEU A 55 0.79 -2.61 -10.54
CA LEU A 55 0.26 -1.27 -10.34
C LEU A 55 -0.89 -1.06 -11.34
N HIS A 56 -2.05 -0.69 -10.81
CA HIS A 56 -3.19 -0.25 -11.62
C HIS A 56 -3.21 1.27 -11.62
N PRO A 57 -2.64 1.93 -12.65
CA PRO A 57 -2.65 3.38 -12.72
C PRO A 57 -4.08 3.87 -12.87
N TRP A 58 -4.36 5.02 -12.27
CA TRP A 58 -5.64 5.67 -12.47
C TRP A 58 -5.80 6.11 -13.94
N PRO A 59 -7.04 6.11 -14.48
CA PRO A 59 -7.30 6.74 -15.76
C PRO A 59 -6.84 8.21 -15.74
N HIS A 60 -6.11 8.60 -16.78
CA HIS A 60 -5.65 9.98 -16.95
C HIS A 60 -6.85 10.90 -17.22
N PRO A 61 -7.01 12.01 -16.48
CA PRO A 61 -8.06 12.97 -16.76
C PRO A 61 -7.67 13.86 -17.94
N HIS A 62 -8.61 14.11 -18.86
CA HIS A 62 -8.35 14.90 -20.07
C HIS A 62 -8.55 16.41 -19.87
N THR A 63 -9.29 16.80 -18.84
CA THR A 63 -9.61 18.20 -18.54
C THR A 63 -9.04 18.59 -17.18
N PRO A 64 -8.46 19.79 -17.01
CA PRO A 64 -8.10 20.31 -15.71
C PRO A 64 -9.29 20.28 -14.76
N TRP A 65 -9.02 20.20 -13.46
CA TRP A 65 -10.04 20.23 -12.42
C TRP A 65 -10.99 19.02 -12.40
N THR A 66 -10.65 17.93 -13.08
CA THR A 66 -11.49 16.72 -13.10
C THR A 66 -11.26 15.84 -11.87
N ARG A 67 -10.01 15.62 -11.50
CA ARG A 67 -9.64 14.88 -10.30
C ARG A 67 -8.62 15.67 -9.52
N LEU A 68 -8.94 15.97 -8.26
CA LEU A 68 -8.03 16.58 -7.32
C LEU A 68 -7.49 15.51 -6.37
N HIS A 69 -6.21 15.56 -6.10
CA HIS A 69 -5.57 14.81 -5.03
C HIS A 69 -5.33 15.77 -3.88
N MET A 70 -5.69 15.38 -2.67
CA MET A 70 -5.47 16.21 -1.48
C MET A 70 -4.79 15.43 -0.38
N ASP A 71 -3.93 16.14 0.35
CA ASP A 71 -3.13 15.59 1.43
C ASP A 71 -2.77 16.66 2.46
N TYR A 72 -2.41 16.23 3.66
CA TYR A 72 -1.82 17.07 4.70
C TYR A 72 -0.33 16.76 4.83
N LEU A 73 0.51 17.73 4.51
CA LEU A 73 1.95 17.67 4.74
C LEU A 73 2.30 18.23 6.12
N GLY A 74 2.97 17.45 6.96
CA GLY A 74 3.53 17.96 8.22
C GLY A 74 3.76 16.87 9.28
N PRO A 75 4.12 17.28 10.51
CA PRO A 75 4.31 18.66 10.96
C PRO A 75 5.62 19.31 10.44
N ILE A 76 5.55 20.59 10.05
CA ILE A 76 6.65 21.47 9.66
C ILE A 76 6.87 22.51 10.77
N ASN A 77 8.12 22.91 11.03
CA ASN A 77 8.46 23.93 12.04
C ASN A 77 7.84 23.66 13.42
N GLY A 78 7.80 22.39 13.82
CA GLY A 78 7.36 21.94 15.15
C GLY A 78 5.86 21.69 15.30
N ASN A 79 4.97 22.43 14.61
CA ASN A 79 3.53 22.18 14.75
C ASN A 79 2.65 22.74 13.61
N GLN A 80 3.21 23.07 12.45
CA GLN A 80 2.44 23.55 11.31
C GLN A 80 2.13 22.40 10.36
N MET A 81 0.89 22.29 9.92
CA MET A 81 0.48 21.38 8.86
C MET A 81 0.25 22.19 7.59
N VAL A 82 0.38 21.59 6.42
CA VAL A 82 0.10 22.22 5.13
C VAL A 82 -0.94 21.38 4.42
N PHE A 83 -2.10 21.96 4.16
CA PHE A 83 -3.10 21.32 3.32
C PHE A 83 -2.73 21.54 1.85
N VAL A 84 -2.56 20.46 1.11
CA VAL A 84 -2.13 20.48 -0.28
C VAL A 84 -3.24 19.89 -1.14
N VAL A 85 -3.61 20.59 -2.20
CA VAL A 85 -4.53 20.12 -3.25
C VAL A 85 -3.80 20.21 -4.58
N CYS A 86 -3.75 19.11 -5.32
CA CYS A 86 -3.08 19.00 -6.60
C CYS A 86 -4.06 18.56 -7.68
N ASP A 87 -4.14 19.32 -8.77
CA ASP A 87 -4.89 18.91 -9.96
C ASP A 87 -4.13 17.82 -10.71
N SER A 88 -4.78 16.68 -10.92
CA SER A 88 -4.15 15.51 -11.56
C SER A 88 -3.81 15.74 -13.04
N THR A 89 -4.48 16.66 -13.73
CA THR A 89 -4.24 16.96 -15.15
C THR A 89 -3.12 17.99 -15.32
N SER A 90 -3.32 19.21 -14.80
CA SER A 90 -2.41 20.35 -15.00
C SER A 90 -1.21 20.35 -14.05
N LYS A 91 -1.25 19.55 -12.98
CA LYS A 91 -0.30 19.59 -11.86
C LYS A 91 -0.29 20.92 -11.11
N TRP A 92 -1.34 21.72 -11.23
CA TRP A 92 -1.53 22.92 -10.41
C TRP A 92 -1.65 22.56 -8.93
N ILE A 93 -0.99 23.32 -8.06
CA ILE A 93 -0.94 23.07 -6.61
C ILE A 93 -1.52 24.26 -5.85
N GLU A 94 -2.49 23.98 -4.99
CA GLU A 94 -2.98 24.88 -3.96
C GLU A 94 -2.46 24.38 -2.60
N ALA A 95 -1.70 25.22 -1.89
CA ALA A 95 -1.13 24.87 -0.59
C ALA A 95 -1.47 25.94 0.45
N LYS A 96 -1.99 25.51 1.61
CA LYS A 96 -2.37 26.39 2.72
C LYS A 96 -1.75 25.90 4.01
N ILE A 97 -1.00 26.77 4.69
CA ILE A 97 -0.44 26.48 6.01
C ILE A 97 -1.57 26.60 7.05
N VAL A 98 -1.74 25.55 7.85
CA VAL A 98 -2.76 25.45 8.89
C VAL A 98 -2.12 25.01 10.21
N LYS A 99 -2.78 25.34 11.32
CA LYS A 99 -2.32 24.91 12.65
C LYS A 99 -2.74 23.48 12.98
N ASN A 100 -3.91 23.06 12.50
CA ASN A 100 -4.51 21.76 12.82
C ASN A 100 -5.05 21.09 11.55
N ALA A 101 -4.77 19.79 11.38
CA ALA A 101 -5.34 18.96 10.32
C ALA A 101 -6.69 18.38 10.77
N THR A 102 -7.75 19.18 10.66
CA THR A 102 -9.13 18.76 10.98
C THR A 102 -10.02 18.82 9.73
N ALA A 103 -11.12 18.08 9.75
CA ALA A 103 -12.11 18.10 8.67
C ALA A 103 -12.70 19.50 8.46
N GLN A 104 -12.94 20.26 9.54
CA GLN A 104 -13.44 21.62 9.46
C GLN A 104 -12.49 22.54 8.68
N THR A 105 -11.19 22.48 8.99
CA THR A 105 -10.17 23.24 8.26
C THR A 105 -10.12 22.85 6.78
N ALA A 106 -10.24 21.55 6.47
CA ALA A 106 -10.27 21.07 5.09
C ALA A 106 -11.50 21.62 4.34
N ILE A 107 -12.69 21.59 4.95
CA ILE A 107 -13.94 22.10 4.35
C ILE A 107 -13.82 23.60 4.04
N GLU A 108 -13.27 24.39 4.97
CA GLU A 108 -13.09 25.84 4.76
C GLU A 108 -12.15 26.13 3.59
N ILE A 109 -11.00 25.45 3.53
CA ILE A 109 -10.03 25.61 2.44
C ILE A 109 -10.60 25.14 1.11
N LEU A 110 -11.29 24.00 1.09
CA LEU A 110 -11.91 23.49 -0.13
C LEU A 110 -13.02 24.40 -0.62
N SER A 111 -13.81 25.00 0.28
CA SER A 111 -14.84 25.98 -0.09
C SER A 111 -14.21 27.20 -0.77
N GLU A 112 -13.10 27.72 -0.25
CA GLU A 112 -12.34 28.83 -0.87
C GLU A 112 -11.82 28.43 -2.26
N ILE A 113 -11.25 27.23 -2.39
CA ILE A 113 -10.70 26.73 -3.65
C ILE A 113 -11.81 26.52 -4.70
N PHE A 114 -12.93 25.92 -4.31
CA PHE A 114 -14.06 25.67 -5.21
C PHE A 114 -14.76 26.96 -5.64
N ALA A 115 -14.75 28.00 -4.81
CA ALA A 115 -15.25 29.31 -5.20
C ALA A 115 -14.41 29.95 -6.33
N ARG A 116 -13.11 29.64 -6.43
CA ARG A 116 -12.22 30.16 -7.48
C ARG A 116 -12.27 29.37 -8.78
N PHE A 117 -12.31 28.04 -8.69
CA PHE A 117 -12.12 27.16 -9.85
C PHE A 117 -13.38 26.35 -10.23
N GLY A 118 -14.42 26.39 -9.41
CA GLY A 118 -15.61 25.54 -9.53
C GLY A 118 -15.46 24.21 -8.81
N LEU A 119 -16.46 23.34 -8.96
CA LEU A 119 -16.48 22.03 -8.34
C LEU A 119 -15.73 20.99 -9.21
N PRO A 120 -14.86 20.16 -8.62
CA PRO A 120 -14.24 19.07 -9.35
C PRO A 120 -15.21 17.90 -9.54
N ARG A 121 -14.90 17.00 -10.48
CA ARG A 121 -15.68 15.77 -10.68
C ARG A 121 -15.37 14.70 -9.62
N SER A 122 -14.15 14.66 -9.12
CA SER A 122 -13.71 13.70 -8.11
C SER A 122 -12.57 14.23 -7.26
N ILE A 123 -12.49 13.72 -6.03
CA ILE A 123 -11.45 14.00 -5.06
C ILE A 123 -10.87 12.68 -4.57
N ALA A 124 -9.55 12.61 -4.41
CA ALA A 124 -8.84 11.47 -3.83
C ALA A 124 -7.98 11.93 -2.63
N SER A 125 -8.10 11.22 -1.51
CA SER A 125 -7.28 11.39 -0.29
C SER A 125 -6.79 10.04 0.23
N ASP A 126 -5.93 10.04 1.25
CA ASP A 126 -5.32 8.85 1.86
C ASP A 126 -6.22 8.11 2.87
N GLY A 127 -7.44 8.61 3.11
CA GLY A 127 -8.39 8.04 4.07
C GLY A 127 -8.10 8.37 5.53
N ALA A 128 -7.23 9.35 5.81
CA ALA A 128 -7.02 9.86 7.16
C ALA A 128 -8.31 10.49 7.74
N ARG A 129 -8.45 10.48 9.07
CA ARG A 129 -9.65 10.97 9.79
C ARG A 129 -9.97 12.46 9.56
N CYS A 130 -9.03 13.21 8.99
CA CYS A 130 -9.16 14.63 8.70
C CYS A 130 -9.82 14.91 7.34
N PHE A 131 -10.08 13.88 6.52
CA PHE A 131 -10.75 13.97 5.22
C PHE A 131 -12.17 13.43 5.24
#